data_AF-A0A837HY25-F1
#
_entry.id   AF-A0A837HY25-F1
#
_cell.length_a   1.000
_cell.length_b   1.000
_cell.length_c   1.000
_cell.angle_alpha   90.00
_cell.angle_beta   90.00
_cell.angle_gamma   90.00
#
_symmetry.space_group_name_H-M   'P 1'
#
loop_
_entity.id
_entity.type
_entity.pdbx_description
1 polymer ?
#
loop_
_entity_poly.entity_id
_entity_poly.type
_entity_poly.pdbx_seq_one_letter_code
_entity_poly.pdbx_strand_id
1 'polypeptide(L)'
;MKSGLERILANIGLENIIEILSSNKITWADLHTLLLNIFEKKIESISPAEIMRNYKKNHFSIAADANPKELLEIDRILYGILPDYFSPVELSPVSAMGANVVLTSLDPKIALSTIRNVEVVSDPSMALTIECAHRKKSLRTTKKDTETHLATSHRTLRLRAFPESSGLTAHFRAFALVSAFQSFCSCLWRERYCWIQ
;
A
#
# COMPACT_ATOMS: atom_id res chain seq x y z
N MET A 1 -18.54 -17.02 -20.73
CA MET A 1 -19.40 -16.59 -19.60
C MET A 1 -19.19 -15.11 -19.41
N LYS A 2 -20.24 -14.28 -19.44
CA LYS A 2 -20.11 -12.86 -19.11
C LYS A 2 -19.49 -12.72 -17.73
N SER A 3 -18.48 -11.85 -17.59
CA SER A 3 -17.86 -11.61 -16.29
C SER A 3 -18.94 -11.16 -15.28
N GLY A 4 -18.75 -11.43 -13.97
CA GLY A 4 -19.73 -11.05 -12.95
C GLY A 4 -20.08 -9.54 -12.99
N LEU A 5 -19.12 -8.73 -13.44
CA LEU A 5 -19.27 -7.29 -13.67
C LEU A 5 -20.23 -6.98 -14.83
N GLU A 6 -20.03 -7.59 -16.01
CA GLU A 6 -20.92 -7.39 -17.18
C GLU A 6 -22.38 -7.71 -16.86
N ARG A 7 -22.64 -8.74 -16.05
CA ARG A 7 -23.99 -9.06 -15.59
C ARG A 7 -24.60 -7.96 -14.71
N ILE A 8 -23.81 -7.38 -13.80
CA ILE A 8 -24.27 -6.29 -12.93
C ILE A 8 -24.58 -5.04 -13.76
N LEU A 9 -23.70 -4.70 -14.71
CA LEU A 9 -23.86 -3.52 -15.56
C LEU A 9 -25.09 -3.60 -16.47
N ALA A 10 -25.35 -4.78 -17.06
CA ALA A 10 -26.54 -5.02 -17.86
C ALA A 10 -27.83 -4.87 -17.03
N ASN A 11 -27.85 -5.39 -15.79
CA ASN A 11 -29.02 -5.31 -14.92
C ASN A 11 -29.38 -3.87 -14.50
N ILE A 12 -28.39 -2.96 -14.45
CA ILE A 12 -28.60 -1.56 -14.06
C ILE A 12 -28.77 -0.66 -15.31
N GLY A 13 -28.61 -1.21 -16.52
CA GLY A 13 -28.70 -0.47 -17.78
C GLY A 13 -27.49 0.43 -18.07
N LEU A 14 -26.31 0.08 -17.54
CA LEU A 14 -25.08 0.88 -17.60
C LEU A 14 -23.91 0.12 -18.27
N GLU A 15 -24.16 -0.45 -19.45
CA GLU A 15 -23.25 -1.42 -20.10
C GLU A 15 -21.85 -0.87 -20.43
N ASN A 16 -21.70 0.44 -20.66
CA ASN A 16 -20.43 1.07 -21.05
C ASN A 16 -19.78 1.94 -19.96
N ILE A 17 -20.28 1.87 -18.72
CA ILE A 17 -19.85 2.81 -17.67
C ILE A 17 -18.36 2.71 -17.34
N ILE A 18 -17.79 1.50 -17.38
CA ILE A 18 -16.36 1.30 -17.06
C ILE A 18 -15.50 2.01 -18.11
N GLU A 19 -15.78 1.80 -19.39
CA GLU A 19 -15.04 2.44 -20.48
C GLU A 19 -15.13 3.97 -20.42
N ILE A 20 -16.33 4.50 -20.11
CA ILE A 20 -16.55 5.94 -19.94
C ILE A 20 -15.70 6.47 -18.78
N LEU A 21 -15.79 5.83 -17.60
CA LEU A 21 -15.10 6.27 -16.38
C LEU A 21 -13.57 6.07 -16.44
N SER A 22 -13.07 5.10 -17.20
CA SER A 22 -11.64 4.88 -17.43
C SER A 22 -11.07 5.68 -18.59
N SER A 23 -11.91 6.38 -19.36
CA SER A 23 -11.46 7.14 -20.52
C SER A 23 -10.65 8.36 -20.12
N ASN A 24 -9.76 8.82 -21.01
CA ASN A 24 -9.01 10.07 -20.83
C ASN A 24 -9.89 11.33 -20.78
N LYS A 25 -11.21 11.22 -20.98
CA LYS A 25 -12.16 12.34 -20.86
C LYS A 25 -12.50 12.66 -19.40
N ILE A 26 -12.32 11.70 -18.50
CA ILE A 26 -12.58 11.87 -17.07
C ILE A 26 -11.22 11.91 -16.37
N THR A 27 -10.95 13.03 -15.70
CA THR A 27 -9.72 13.14 -14.93
C THR A 27 -9.81 12.33 -13.64
N TRP A 28 -8.66 12.03 -13.04
CA TRP A 28 -8.62 11.43 -11.69
C TRP A 28 -9.37 12.26 -10.64
N ALA A 29 -9.36 13.60 -10.77
CA ALA A 29 -10.06 14.50 -9.87
C ALA A 29 -11.59 14.43 -10.03
N ASP A 30 -12.08 14.34 -11.27
CA ASP A 30 -13.52 14.18 -11.55
C ASP A 30 -14.03 12.82 -11.06
N LEU A 31 -13.27 11.75 -11.34
CA LEU A 31 -13.58 10.40 -10.87
C LEU A 31 -13.62 10.35 -9.34
N HIS A 32 -12.67 11.00 -8.68
CA HIS A 32 -12.64 11.14 -7.23
C HIS A 32 -13.90 11.83 -6.69
N THR A 33 -14.28 12.95 -7.28
CA THR A 33 -15.47 13.71 -6.88
C THR A 33 -16.73 12.86 -7.02
N LEU A 34 -16.86 12.13 -8.13
CA LEU A 34 -17.96 11.20 -8.36
C LEU A 34 -18.02 10.10 -7.28
N LEU A 35 -16.89 9.44 -7.01
CA LEU A 35 -16.82 8.36 -6.02
C LEU A 35 -17.11 8.86 -4.60
N LEU A 36 -16.63 10.06 -4.22
CA LEU A 36 -16.96 10.67 -2.93
C LEU A 36 -18.47 10.86 -2.77
N ASN A 37 -19.13 11.48 -3.75
CA ASN A 37 -20.58 11.71 -3.71
C ASN A 37 -21.37 10.38 -3.62
N ILE A 38 -20.89 9.32 -4.29
CA ILE A 38 -21.49 7.98 -4.17
C ILE A 38 -21.32 7.44 -2.75
N PHE A 39 -20.12 7.55 -2.18
CA PHE A 39 -19.84 7.07 -0.82
C PHE A 39 -20.63 7.84 0.23
N GLU A 40 -20.77 9.16 0.11
CA GLU A 40 -21.59 9.99 1.01
C GLU A 40 -23.04 9.50 1.06
N LYS A 41 -23.68 9.34 -0.10
CA LYS A 41 -25.06 8.80 -0.19
C LYS A 41 -25.18 7.39 0.39
N LYS A 42 -24.15 6.56 0.24
CA LYS A 42 -24.11 5.23 0.85
C LYS A 42 -24.02 5.33 2.36
N ILE A 43 -23.14 6.18 2.88
CA ILE A 43 -22.91 6.35 4.31
C ILE A 43 -24.14 6.92 5.03
N GLU A 44 -24.87 7.85 4.40
CA GLU A 44 -26.14 8.40 4.93
C GLU A 44 -27.18 7.33 5.24
N SER A 45 -27.17 6.21 4.51
CA SER A 45 -28.06 5.07 4.75
C SER A 45 -27.57 4.06 5.78
N ILE A 46 -26.33 4.18 6.29
CA ILE A 46 -25.71 3.19 7.18
C ILE A 46 -26.13 3.43 8.63
N SER A 47 -26.63 2.38 9.27
CA SER A 47 -26.92 2.36 10.71
C SER A 47 -25.71 1.93 11.56
N PRO A 48 -25.65 2.31 12.86
CA PRO A 48 -24.60 1.82 13.77
C PRO A 48 -24.53 0.29 13.86
N ALA A 49 -25.67 -0.39 13.77
CA ALA A 49 -25.72 -1.85 13.76
C ALA A 49 -25.02 -2.44 12.53
N GLU A 50 -25.14 -1.79 11.36
CA GLU A 50 -24.44 -2.19 10.14
C GLU A 50 -22.93 -1.96 10.25
N ILE A 51 -22.51 -0.86 10.85
CA ILE A 51 -21.08 -0.61 11.13
C ILE A 51 -20.51 -1.76 11.97
N MET A 52 -21.19 -2.14 13.05
CA MET A 52 -20.75 -3.24 13.91
C MET A 52 -20.75 -4.59 13.18
N ARG A 53 -21.76 -4.85 12.34
CA ARG A 53 -21.78 -6.06 11.49
C ARG A 53 -20.61 -6.09 10.49
N ASN A 54 -20.30 -4.94 9.89
CA ASN A 54 -19.18 -4.82 8.96
C ASN A 54 -17.85 -5.01 9.68
N TYR A 55 -17.63 -4.36 10.82
CA TYR A 55 -16.42 -4.50 11.64
C TYR A 55 -16.12 -5.96 11.97
N LYS A 56 -17.13 -6.72 12.43
CA LYS A 56 -16.97 -8.15 12.77
C LYS A 56 -16.63 -9.05 11.57
N LYS A 57 -17.00 -8.65 10.35
CA LYS A 57 -16.78 -9.44 9.13
C LYS A 57 -15.52 -9.02 8.37
N ASN A 58 -15.11 -7.76 8.51
CA ASN A 58 -14.03 -7.19 7.75
C ASN A 58 -12.70 -7.31 8.50
N HIS A 59 -11.95 -8.36 8.17
CA HIS A 59 -10.63 -8.65 8.72
C HIS A 59 -9.59 -7.53 8.48
N PHE A 60 -9.83 -6.60 7.56
CA PHE A 60 -8.97 -5.42 7.40
C PHE A 60 -9.18 -4.37 8.49
N SER A 61 -10.34 -4.38 9.16
CA SER A 61 -10.74 -3.37 10.13
C SER A 61 -10.70 -3.83 11.59
N ILE A 62 -10.66 -5.14 11.84
CA ILE A 62 -10.54 -5.67 13.19
C ILE A 62 -9.20 -5.29 13.81
N ALA A 63 -9.14 -5.26 15.15
CA ALA A 63 -7.88 -5.07 15.83
C ALA A 63 -6.95 -6.27 15.56
N ALA A 64 -5.65 -6.00 15.41
CA ALA A 64 -4.65 -7.05 15.36
C ALA A 64 -4.41 -7.61 16.76
N ASP A 65 -4.16 -8.91 16.87
CA ASP A 65 -3.88 -9.58 18.16
C ASP A 65 -2.48 -9.27 18.73
N ALA A 66 -1.63 -8.58 17.95
CA ALA A 66 -0.27 -8.24 18.34
C ALA A 66 -0.22 -7.23 19.50
N ASN A 67 0.56 -7.54 20.54
CA ASN A 67 0.77 -6.64 21.68
C ASN A 67 1.60 -5.41 21.25
N PRO A 68 1.06 -4.18 21.34
CA PRO A 68 1.78 -2.98 20.91
C PRO A 68 3.06 -2.73 21.71
N LYS A 69 3.15 -3.18 22.96
CA LYS A 69 4.38 -3.03 23.77
C LYS A 69 5.51 -3.93 23.24
N GLU A 70 5.17 -5.15 22.85
CA GLU A 70 6.14 -6.09 22.28
C GLU A 70 6.63 -5.60 20.91
N LEU A 71 5.72 -5.07 20.08
CA LEU A 71 6.10 -4.48 18.80
C LEU A 71 7.09 -3.32 18.96
N LEU A 72 6.93 -2.48 19.98
CA LEU A 72 7.87 -1.38 20.27
C LEU A 72 9.25 -1.90 20.71
N GLU A 73 9.31 -2.96 21.52
CA GLU A 73 10.59 -3.57 21.90
C GLU A 73 11.29 -4.21 20.70
N ILE A 74 10.55 -4.87 19.81
CA ILE A 74 11.08 -5.39 18.55
C ILE A 74 11.67 -4.26 17.71
N ASP A 75 10.94 -3.16 17.51
CA ASP A 75 11.43 -2.00 16.75
C ASP A 75 12.71 -1.43 17.37
N ARG A 76 12.75 -1.30 18.70
CA ARG A 76 13.92 -0.81 19.42
C ARG A 76 15.13 -1.71 19.20
N ILE A 77 14.96 -3.03 19.22
CA ILE A 77 16.05 -3.99 18.95
C ILE A 77 16.51 -3.87 17.50
N LEU A 78 15.59 -3.84 16.54
CA LEU A 78 15.90 -3.79 15.11
C LEU A 78 16.64 -2.51 14.72
N TYR A 79 16.17 -1.35 15.20
CA TYR A 79 16.88 -0.10 14.99
C TYR A 79 18.20 -0.03 15.77
N GLY A 80 18.31 -0.70 16.92
CA GLY A 80 19.55 -0.77 17.71
C GLY A 80 20.67 -1.57 17.04
N ILE A 81 20.34 -2.47 16.11
CA ILE A 81 21.32 -3.23 15.30
C ILE A 81 21.43 -2.74 13.85
N LEU A 82 20.68 -1.69 13.50
CA LEU A 82 20.69 -1.13 12.15
C LEU A 82 22.07 -0.50 11.88
N PRO A 83 22.76 -0.85 10.77
CA PRO A 83 24.04 -0.24 10.47
C PRO A 83 23.93 1.27 10.28
N ASP A 84 24.92 2.03 10.78
CA ASP A 84 24.92 3.51 10.79
C ASP A 84 24.75 4.17 9.41
N TYR A 85 25.08 3.45 8.33
CA TYR A 85 24.91 3.94 6.97
C TYR A 85 23.46 3.85 6.45
N PHE A 86 22.55 3.16 7.17
CA PHE A 86 21.12 3.20 6.89
C PHE A 86 20.44 4.31 7.68
N SER A 87 19.71 5.18 6.98
CA SER A 87 18.89 6.20 7.62
C SER A 87 17.49 5.65 7.92
N PRO A 88 17.04 5.60 9.18
CA PRO A 88 15.67 5.21 9.51
C PRO A 88 14.69 6.28 9.02
N VAL A 89 13.52 5.86 8.52
CA VAL A 89 12.46 6.75 8.04
C VAL A 89 11.09 6.23 8.47
N GLU A 90 10.22 7.15 8.89
CA GLU A 90 8.81 6.84 9.11
C GLU A 90 8.04 7.06 7.82
N LEU A 91 7.40 6.01 7.31
CA LEU A 91 6.62 6.07 6.08
C LEU A 91 5.18 6.53 6.36
N SER A 92 4.57 7.18 5.38
CA SER A 92 3.12 7.33 5.33
C SER A 92 2.42 5.96 5.33
N PRO A 93 1.24 5.81 5.97
CA PRO A 93 0.46 4.56 5.93
C PRO A 93 -0.08 4.23 4.53
N VAL A 94 0.02 5.18 3.60
CA VAL A 94 -0.37 5.05 2.20
C VAL A 94 0.78 5.40 1.27
N SER A 95 0.81 4.75 0.11
CA SER A 95 1.72 4.97 -1.01
C SER A 95 0.98 5.53 -2.22
N ALA A 96 1.75 6.01 -3.21
CA ALA A 96 1.20 6.43 -4.49
C ALA A 96 0.43 5.28 -5.17
N MET A 97 -0.73 5.57 -5.76
CA MET A 97 -1.55 4.58 -6.45
C MET A 97 -0.75 3.85 -7.53
N GLY A 98 -0.82 2.52 -7.55
CA GLY A 98 -0.17 1.68 -8.54
C GLY A 98 1.34 1.51 -8.31
N ALA A 99 1.91 2.05 -7.23
CA ALA A 99 3.32 1.90 -6.89
C ALA A 99 3.74 0.42 -6.87
N ASN A 100 2.98 -0.41 -6.15
CA ASN A 100 3.28 -1.84 -6.07
C ASN A 100 3.24 -2.52 -7.45
N VAL A 101 2.22 -2.23 -8.25
CA VAL A 101 2.04 -2.84 -9.58
C VAL A 101 3.16 -2.42 -10.54
N VAL A 102 3.47 -1.13 -10.60
CA VAL A 102 4.47 -0.57 -11.53
C VAL A 102 5.88 -1.09 -11.19
N LEU A 103 6.19 -1.24 -9.90
CA LEU A 103 7.52 -1.66 -9.45
C LEU A 103 7.71 -3.19 -9.48
N THR A 104 6.66 -3.98 -9.23
CA THR A 104 6.77 -5.44 -9.07
C THR A 104 6.13 -6.26 -10.19
N SER A 105 5.34 -5.62 -11.07
CA SER A 105 4.48 -6.30 -12.06
C SER A 105 3.46 -7.29 -11.46
N LEU A 106 3.18 -7.18 -10.15
CA LEU A 106 2.16 -8.00 -9.47
C LEU A 106 0.74 -7.50 -9.77
N ASP A 107 -0.25 -8.37 -9.55
CA ASP A 107 -1.67 -8.04 -9.73
C ASP A 107 -2.08 -6.87 -8.82
N PRO A 108 -2.80 -5.83 -9.31
CA PRO A 108 -3.25 -4.69 -8.49
C PRO A 108 -4.01 -5.07 -7.21
N LYS A 109 -4.63 -6.25 -7.17
CA LYS A 109 -5.35 -6.75 -5.99
C LYS A 109 -4.45 -7.08 -4.79
N ILE A 110 -3.13 -6.98 -4.92
CA ILE A 110 -2.21 -7.15 -3.78
C ILE A 110 -2.22 -5.96 -2.82
N ALA A 111 -2.66 -4.78 -3.26
CA ALA A 111 -2.69 -3.56 -2.47
C ALA A 111 -4.12 -3.01 -2.34
N LEU A 112 -4.44 -2.44 -1.17
CA LEU A 112 -5.76 -1.85 -0.93
C LEU A 112 -5.81 -0.45 -1.54
N SER A 113 -6.34 -0.37 -2.76
CA SER A 113 -6.60 0.91 -3.43
C SER A 113 -7.67 1.71 -2.69
N THR A 114 -7.46 3.02 -2.60
CA THR A 114 -8.43 3.97 -2.03
C THR A 114 -9.01 4.87 -3.11
N ILE A 115 -10.16 5.49 -2.81
CA ILE A 115 -10.77 6.48 -3.71
C ILE A 115 -9.93 7.77 -3.84
N ARG A 116 -8.93 7.99 -2.99
CA ARG A 116 -8.10 9.21 -2.91
C ARG A 116 -6.80 9.13 -3.73
N ASN A 117 -6.76 8.31 -4.79
CA ASN A 117 -5.57 8.11 -5.63
C ASN A 117 -4.30 7.73 -4.85
N VAL A 118 -4.49 6.97 -3.78
CA VAL A 118 -3.43 6.33 -3.00
C VAL A 118 -3.81 4.89 -2.70
N GLU A 119 -2.83 4.07 -2.39
CA GLU A 119 -3.03 2.69 -1.92
C GLU A 119 -2.43 2.52 -0.53
N VAL A 120 -3.02 1.67 0.31
CA VAL A 120 -2.42 1.32 1.61
C VAL A 120 -1.11 0.57 1.36
N VAL A 121 -0.08 0.87 2.16
CA VAL A 121 1.22 0.20 2.06
C VAL A 121 1.07 -1.29 2.39
N SER A 122 1.13 -2.13 1.35
CA SER A 122 1.19 -3.60 1.47
C SER A 122 2.63 -4.11 1.62
N ASP A 123 3.59 -3.44 0.97
CA ASP A 123 5.02 -3.70 1.05
C ASP A 123 5.79 -2.38 1.28
N PRO A 124 6.43 -2.18 2.45
CA PRO A 124 7.15 -0.95 2.76
C PRO A 124 8.43 -0.79 1.92
N SER A 125 8.95 -1.86 1.31
CA SER A 125 10.11 -1.79 0.41
C SER A 125 9.79 -0.98 -0.85
N MET A 126 8.54 -1.08 -1.34
CA MET A 126 8.07 -0.29 -2.50
C MET A 126 7.95 1.19 -2.15
N ALA A 127 7.44 1.50 -0.95
CA ALA A 127 7.38 2.87 -0.46
C ALA A 127 8.77 3.47 -0.22
N LEU A 128 9.69 2.70 0.39
CA LEU A 128 11.10 3.09 0.55
C LEU A 128 11.79 3.32 -0.80
N THR A 129 11.49 2.50 -1.80
CA THR A 129 12.03 2.64 -3.16
C THR A 129 11.63 3.98 -3.79
N ILE A 130 10.37 4.37 -3.66
CA ILE A 130 9.88 5.68 -4.13
C ILE A 130 10.55 6.81 -3.35
N GLU A 131 10.69 6.68 -2.04
CA GLU A 131 11.35 7.69 -1.20
C GLU A 131 12.83 7.86 -1.57
N CYS A 132 13.54 6.76 -1.80
CA CYS A 132 14.91 6.78 -2.33
C CYS A 132 14.97 7.55 -3.66
N ALA A 133 14.06 7.27 -4.61
CA ALA A 133 14.01 7.97 -5.88
C ALA A 133 13.70 9.47 -5.72
N HIS A 134 12.83 9.83 -4.79
CA HIS A 134 12.49 11.21 -4.46
C HIS A 134 13.70 11.97 -3.91
N ARG A 135 14.38 11.44 -2.88
CA ARG A 135 15.59 12.04 -2.29
C ARG A 135 16.69 12.21 -3.32
N LYS A 136 16.93 11.21 -4.16
CA LYS A 136 17.95 11.27 -5.22
C LYS A 136 17.64 12.36 -6.26
N LYS A 137 16.36 12.56 -6.62
CA LYS A 137 15.97 13.65 -7.52
C LYS A 137 16.25 15.03 -6.90
N SER A 138 16.03 15.18 -5.59
CA SER A 138 16.34 16.41 -4.84
C SER A 138 17.86 16.69 -4.79
N LEU A 139 18.67 15.64 -4.61
CA LEU A 139 20.13 15.71 -4.44
C LEU A 139 20.93 15.83 -5.75
N ARG A 140 20.31 15.76 -6.93
CA ARG A 140 20.97 15.92 -8.25
C ARG A 140 21.72 17.25 -8.42
N THR A 141 21.55 18.21 -7.51
CA THR A 141 22.29 19.47 -7.44
C THR A 141 23.68 19.32 -6.82
N THR A 142 23.96 18.23 -6.09
CA THR A 142 25.23 17.99 -5.40
C THR A 142 25.84 16.66 -5.84
N LYS A 143 26.99 16.72 -6.54
CA LYS A 143 27.74 15.58 -7.14
C LYS A 143 28.21 14.48 -6.16
N LYS A 144 27.82 14.49 -4.89
CA LYS A 144 28.51 13.77 -3.81
C LYS A 144 27.79 12.54 -3.22
N ASP A 145 26.47 12.39 -3.38
CA ASP A 145 25.77 11.21 -2.84
C ASP A 145 25.27 10.29 -3.95
N THR A 146 26.07 9.26 -4.22
CA THR A 146 25.78 8.21 -5.22
C THR A 146 24.84 7.12 -4.69
N GLU A 147 24.68 7.05 -3.36
CA GLU A 147 23.99 5.97 -2.66
C GLU A 147 22.96 6.54 -1.68
N THR A 148 21.85 5.82 -1.51
CA THR A 148 20.82 6.17 -0.54
C THR A 148 20.35 4.89 0.12
N HIS A 149 20.50 4.81 1.43
CA HIS A 149 20.15 3.65 2.23
C HIS A 149 19.10 4.04 3.25
N LEU A 150 17.90 3.49 3.10
CA LEU A 150 16.77 3.79 3.98
C LEU A 150 16.29 2.51 4.65
N ALA A 151 15.85 2.63 5.89
CA ALA A 151 15.23 1.55 6.65
C ALA A 151 13.94 2.02 7.32
N THR A 152 12.98 1.13 7.51
CA THR A 152 11.71 1.45 8.19
C THR A 152 11.13 0.22 8.88
N SER A 153 10.43 0.43 9.99
CA SER A 153 9.53 -0.55 10.60
C SER A 153 8.09 -0.11 10.41
N HIS A 154 7.36 -0.76 9.52
CA HIS A 154 6.05 -0.29 9.08
C HIS A 154 4.95 -1.31 9.34
N ARG A 155 3.77 -0.84 9.73
CA ARG A 155 2.56 -1.68 9.81
C ARG A 155 1.95 -1.81 8.43
N THR A 156 1.78 -3.05 7.98
CA THR A 156 1.32 -3.37 6.64
C THR A 156 -0.02 -4.07 6.67
N LEU A 157 -0.77 -3.93 5.57
CA LEU A 157 -2.03 -4.62 5.36
C LEU A 157 -1.89 -5.66 4.26
N ARG A 158 -2.22 -6.91 4.58
CA ARG A 158 -2.28 -8.04 3.64
C ARG A 158 -3.70 -8.26 3.18
N LEU A 159 -3.94 -8.20 1.87
CA LEU A 159 -5.27 -8.37 1.30
C LEU A 159 -5.66 -9.84 1.11
N ARG A 160 -4.68 -10.71 0.92
CA ARG A 160 -4.93 -12.14 0.73
C ARG A 160 -5.31 -12.77 2.06
N ALA A 161 -6.52 -13.32 2.13
CA ALA A 161 -6.93 -14.16 3.24
C ALA A 161 -6.15 -15.48 3.21
N PHE A 162 -5.69 -15.91 4.38
CA PHE A 162 -5.08 -17.22 4.60
C PHE A 162 -5.91 -18.01 5.62
N PRO A 163 -5.86 -19.35 5.58
CA PRO A 163 -6.48 -20.17 6.62
C PRO A 163 -5.91 -19.81 7.99
N GLU A 164 -6.73 -19.86 9.04
CA GLU A 164 -6.31 -19.57 10.42
C GLU A 164 -5.11 -20.45 10.85
N SER A 165 -5.06 -21.68 10.36
CA SER A 165 -3.96 -22.63 10.63
C SER A 165 -2.59 -22.19 10.09
N SER A 166 -2.52 -21.15 9.25
CA SER A 166 -1.27 -20.67 8.66
C SER A 166 -0.46 -19.76 9.59
N GLY A 167 -1.07 -19.22 10.65
CA GLY A 167 -0.46 -18.18 11.49
C GLY A 167 -0.26 -16.83 10.78
N LEU A 168 -0.71 -16.68 9.53
CA LEU A 168 -0.58 -15.44 8.76
C LEU A 168 -1.76 -14.52 9.03
N THR A 169 -1.47 -13.33 9.55
CA THR A 169 -2.49 -12.31 9.85
C THR A 169 -2.63 -11.29 8.72
N ALA A 170 -3.76 -10.56 8.75
CA ALA A 170 -4.04 -9.44 7.85
C ALA A 170 -3.16 -8.22 8.16
N HIS A 171 -2.84 -8.00 9.43
CA HIS A 171 -2.04 -6.87 9.88
C HIS A 171 -0.74 -7.35 10.51
N PHE A 172 0.38 -7.03 9.87
CA PHE A 172 1.70 -7.41 10.35
C PHE A 172 2.63 -6.19 10.35
N ARG A 173 3.79 -6.34 11.00
CA ARG A 173 4.84 -5.32 10.97
C ARG A 173 5.99 -5.87 10.15
N ALA A 174 6.53 -5.05 9.25
CA ALA A 174 7.66 -5.42 8.42
C ALA A 174 8.79 -4.41 8.61
N PHE A 175 9.98 -4.92 8.88
CA PHE A 175 11.21 -4.15 8.90
C PHE A 175 11.90 -4.26 7.54
N ALA A 176 11.88 -3.19 6.77
CA ALA A 176 12.39 -3.15 5.41
C ALA A 176 13.62 -2.25 5.31
N LEU A 177 14.55 -2.65 4.44
CA LEU A 177 15.76 -1.91 4.12
C LEU A 177 15.89 -1.84 2.61
N VAL A 178 16.17 -0.64 2.09
CA VAL A 178 16.37 -0.41 0.65
C VAL A 178 17.64 0.40 0.44
N SER A 179 18.47 -0.08 -0.49
CA SER A 179 19.68 0.60 -0.95
C SER A 179 19.53 0.94 -2.43
N ALA A 180 19.62 2.22 -2.77
CA ALA A 180 19.52 2.70 -4.15
C ALA A 180 20.86 3.27 -4.63
N PHE A 181 21.48 2.59 -5.58
CA PHE A 181 22.76 2.98 -6.17
C PHE A 181 22.56 3.62 -7.54
N GLN A 182 23.50 4.46 -7.99
CA GLN A 182 23.52 4.91 -9.39
C GLN A 182 24.47 4.01 -10.19
N SER A 183 23.94 3.27 -11.16
CA SER A 183 24.78 2.62 -12.17
C SER A 183 24.98 3.58 -13.35
N PHE A 184 26.19 3.60 -13.91
CA PHE A 184 26.50 4.30 -15.17
C PHE A 184 25.78 3.69 -16.38
N CYS A 185 25.24 2.47 -16.23
CA CYS A 185 24.42 1.78 -17.22
C CYS A 185 23.29 1.04 -16.48
N SER A 186 22.05 1.55 -16.60
CA SER A 186 20.78 1.02 -16.05
C SER A 186 20.71 0.62 -14.55
N CYS A 187 19.71 1.15 -13.84
CA CYS A 187 19.48 0.94 -12.41
C CYS A 187 19.29 -0.55 -12.06
N LEU A 188 20.23 -1.15 -11.31
CA LEU A 188 20.07 -2.47 -10.71
C LEU A 188 19.62 -2.32 -9.24
N TRP A 189 18.48 -2.94 -8.92
CA TRP A 189 17.90 -3.02 -7.58
C TRP A 189 18.29 -4.34 -6.91
N ARG A 190 18.59 -4.32 -5.60
CA ARG A 190 18.88 -5.54 -4.83
C ARG A 190 18.12 -5.51 -3.49
N GLU A 191 17.09 -6.34 -3.37
CA GLU A 191 16.29 -6.49 -2.15
C GLU A 191 16.87 -7.60 -1.26
N ARG A 192 16.81 -7.42 0.07
CA ARG A 192 16.98 -8.49 1.06
C ARG A 192 15.77 -8.45 2.00
N TYR A 193 15.04 -9.56 2.09
CA TYR A 193 13.85 -9.67 2.94
C TYR A 193 14.20 -10.28 4.31
N CYS A 194 13.70 -9.68 5.38
CA CYS A 194 13.58 -10.33 6.69
C CYS A 194 12.11 -10.26 7.11
N TRP A 195 11.41 -11.40 7.05
CA TRP A 195 10.03 -11.52 7.51
C TRP A 195 10.06 -11.84 9.00
N ILE A 196 9.62 -10.91 9.84
CA ILE A 196 9.36 -11.19 11.27
C ILE A 196 7.89 -11.57 11.36
N GLN A 197 7.63 -12.86 11.59
CA GLN A 197 6.29 -13.40 11.85
C GLN A 197 5.94 -13.24 13.33
#